data_AF-A0A918RIS1-F1
#
_entry.id   AF-A0A918RIS1-F1
#
_cell.length_a   1.000
_cell.length_b   1.000
_cell.length_c   1.000
_cell.angle_alpha   90.00
_cell.angle_beta   90.00
_cell.angle_gamma   90.00
#
_symmetry.space_group_name_H-M   'P 1'
#
loop_
_entity.id
_entity.type
_entity.pdbx_description
1 polymer ?
#
loop_
_entity_poly.entity_id
_entity_poly.type
_entity_poly.pdbx_seq_one_letter_code
_entity_poly.pdbx_strand_id
1 'polypeptide(L)' 'MSDRAGLARTAYAAYGETTGGLNHRGEPMPAWEDLGELIQQAWIAAAVAVAQAVTAPPRSEDSQ' A
#
# COMPACT_ATOMS: atom_id res chain seq x y z
N MET A 1 12.24 -9.95 -6.73
CA MET A 1 10.80 -9.67 -6.70
C MET A 1 10.64 -8.16 -6.54
N SER A 2 9.99 -7.51 -7.49
CA SER A 2 10.10 -6.06 -7.74
C SER A 2 9.72 -5.17 -6.55
N ASP A 3 10.44 -4.06 -6.40
CA ASP A 3 10.29 -3.00 -5.39
C ASP A 3 8.83 -2.66 -5.03
N ARG A 4 7.97 -2.54 -6.05
CA ARG A 4 6.53 -2.25 -5.89
C ARG A 4 5.77 -3.26 -5.01
N ALA A 5 6.06 -4.55 -5.15
CA ALA A 5 5.42 -5.59 -4.33
C ALA A 5 5.98 -5.57 -2.89
N GLY A 6 7.24 -5.16 -2.71
CA GLY A 6 7.82 -4.91 -1.40
C GLY A 6 7.11 -3.75 -0.69
N LEU A 7 6.95 -2.61 -1.37
CA LEU A 7 6.22 -1.45 -0.85
C LEU A 7 4.78 -1.82 -0.44
N ALA A 8 4.10 -2.60 -1.27
CA ALA A 8 2.74 -3.06 -0.99
C ALA A 8 2.66 -3.96 0.25
N ARG A 9 3.57 -4.91 0.39
CA ARG A 9 3.65 -5.80 1.56
C ARG A 9 3.95 -5.03 2.85
N THR A 10 4.85 -4.06 2.79
CA THR A 10 5.14 -3.17 3.93
C THR A 10 3.90 -2.36 4.33
N ALA A 11 3.18 -1.80 3.36
CA ALA A 11 1.94 -1.07 3.65
C ALA A 11 0.85 -1.97 4.25
N TYR A 12 0.68 -3.19 3.73
CA TYR A 12 -0.26 -4.18 4.26
C TYR A 12 0.08 -4.62 5.68
N ALA A 13 1.37 -4.87 5.96
CA ALA A 13 1.85 -5.21 7.29
C ALA A 13 1.58 -4.06 8.29
N ALA A 14 1.86 -2.81 7.92
CA ALA A 14 1.58 -1.65 8.75
C ALA A 14 0.07 -1.47 9.03
N TYR A 15 -0.79 -1.74 8.04
CA TYR A 15 -2.23 -1.79 8.26
C TYR A 15 -2.61 -2.88 9.28
N GLY A 16 -1.99 -4.06 9.21
CA GLY A 16 -2.19 -5.12 10.19
C GLY A 16 -1.75 -4.74 11.61
N GLU A 17 -0.57 -4.15 11.76
CA GLU A 17 -0.08 -3.70 13.08
C GLU A 17 -1.04 -2.67 13.72
N THR A 18 -1.54 -1.73 12.92
CA THR A 18 -2.43 -0.66 13.41
C THR A 18 -3.85 -1.12 13.71
N THR A 19 -4.32 -2.17 13.04
CA THR A 19 -5.66 -2.75 13.24
C THR A 19 -5.67 -3.90 14.24
N GLY A 20 -4.52 -4.32 14.77
CA GLY A 20 -4.41 -5.51 15.61
C GLY A 20 -4.57 -6.81 14.83
N GLY A 21 -4.23 -6.81 13.53
CA GLY A 21 -4.33 -7.95 12.63
C GLY A 21 -5.76 -8.21 12.14
N LEU A 22 -6.62 -7.18 12.13
CA LEU A 22 -8.02 -7.28 11.74
C LEU A 22 -8.32 -6.50 10.46
N ASN A 23 -9.15 -7.06 9.59
CA ASN A 23 -9.64 -6.38 8.39
C ASN A 23 -10.73 -5.36 8.74
N HIS A 24 -11.27 -4.68 7.73
CA HIS A 24 -12.32 -3.65 7.92
C HIS A 24 -13.66 -4.18 8.44
N ARG A 25 -13.87 -5.51 8.47
CA ARG A 25 -15.03 -6.16 9.09
C ARG A 25 -14.77 -6.60 10.53
N GLY A 26 -13.56 -6.40 11.05
CA GLY A 26 -13.14 -6.92 12.35
C GLY A 26 -12.79 -8.41 12.34
N GLU A 27 -12.61 -9.02 11.16
CA GLU A 27 -12.18 -10.40 11.01
C GLU A 27 -10.65 -10.47 10.91
N PRO A 28 -10.01 -11.61 11.24
CA PRO A 28 -8.58 -11.77 11.05
C PRO A 28 -8.14 -11.44 9.63
N MET A 29 -7.03 -10.71 9.50
CA MET A 29 -6.43 -10.45 8.21
C MET A 29 -5.87 -11.73 7.60
N PRO A 30 -6.13 -12.00 6.31
CA PRO A 30 -5.47 -13.09 5.60
C PRO A 30 -3.97 -12.84 5.48
N ALA A 31 -3.19 -13.90 5.27
CA ALA A 31 -1.81 -13.74 4.84
C ALA A 31 -1.76 -13.04 3.47
N TRP A 32 -0.64 -12.40 3.15
CA TRP A 32 -0.50 -11.66 1.88
C TRP A 32 -0.81 -12.54 0.67
N GLU A 33 -0.31 -13.79 0.70
CA GLU A 33 -0.48 -14.77 -0.36
C GLU A 33 -1.95 -15.20 -0.55
N ASP A 34 -2.78 -15.10 0.50
CA ASP A 34 -4.19 -15.51 0.51
C ASP A 34 -5.15 -14.40 0.07
N LEU A 35 -4.68 -13.17 -0.11
CA LEU A 35 -5.49 -12.02 -0.53
C LEU A 35 -6.13 -12.19 -1.93
N GLY A 36 -5.55 -13.06 -2.76
CA GLY A 36 -5.85 -13.13 -4.18
C GLY A 36 -5.26 -11.98 -4.99
N GLU A 37 -5.17 -12.18 -6.31
CA GLU A 37 -4.45 -11.29 -7.21
C GLU A 37 -5.01 -9.86 -7.21
N LEU A 38 -6.34 -9.71 -7.26
CA LEU A 38 -6.99 -8.40 -7.33
C LEU A 38 -6.63 -7.50 -6.14
N ILE A 39 -6.67 -8.05 -4.93
CA ILE A 39 -6.40 -7.27 -3.72
C ILE A 39 -4.90 -7.00 -3.58
N GLN A 40 -4.02 -7.95 -3.94
CA GLN A 40 -2.58 -7.69 -4.01
C GLN A 40 -2.27 -6.54 -4.98
N GLN A 41 -2.89 -6.51 -6.16
CA GLN A 41 -2.70 -5.42 -7.12
C GLN A 41 -3.23 -4.08 -6.61
N ALA A 42 -4.35 -4.07 -5.89
CA ALA A 42 -4.87 -2.85 -5.28
C ALA A 42 -3.87 -2.24 -4.27
N TRP A 43 -3.28 -3.07 -3.39
CA TRP A 43 -2.23 -2.63 -2.47
C TRP A 43 -0.97 -2.15 -3.19
N ILE A 44 -0.57 -2.82 -4.27
CA ILE A 44 0.55 -2.39 -5.11
C ILE A 44 0.28 -1.01 -5.72
N ALA A 45 -0.89 -0.79 -6.30
CA ALA A 45 -1.25 0.50 -6.89
C ALA A 45 -1.26 1.62 -5.84
N ALA A 46 -1.85 1.37 -4.67
CA ALA A 46 -1.88 2.33 -3.57
C ALA A 46 -0.47 2.70 -3.09
N ALA A 47 0.38 1.70 -2.82
CA ALA A 47 1.73 1.94 -2.34
C ALA A 47 2.59 2.70 -3.37
N VAL A 48 2.45 2.40 -4.66
CA VAL A 48 3.13 3.11 -5.74
C VAL A 48 2.67 4.56 -5.83
N ALA A 49 1.36 4.81 -5.74
CA ALA A 49 0.82 6.18 -5.79
C ALA A 49 1.38 7.05 -4.66
N VAL A 50 1.45 6.51 -3.44
CA VAL A 50 2.05 7.20 -2.29
C VAL A 50 3.55 7.43 -2.52
N ALA A 51 4.30 6.40 -2.95
CA ALA A 51 5.72 6.52 -3.22
C ALA A 51 6.03 7.62 -4.26
N GLN A 52 5.24 7.69 -5.33
CA GLN A 52 5.34 8.75 -6.33
C GLN A 52 5.02 10.13 -5.74
N ALA A 53 3.97 10.26 -4.93
CA ALA A 53 3.59 11.54 -4.33
C ALA A 53 4.66 12.11 -3.39
N VAL A 54 5.37 11.25 -2.63
CA VAL A 54 6.40 11.69 -1.68
C VAL A 54 7.78 11.89 -2.32
N THR A 55 8.03 11.29 -3.49
CA THR A 55 9.30 11.43 -4.21
C THR A 55 9.26 12.48 -5.32
N ALA A 56 8.06 12.88 -5.76
CA ALA A 56 7.92 13.97 -6.69
C ALA A 56 8.51 15.25 -6.09
N PRO A 57 9.33 16.01 -6.85
CA PRO A 57 9.74 17.33 -6.41
C PRO A 57 8.48 18.20 -6.20
N PRO A 58 8.51 19.18 -5.28
CA PRO A 58 7.40 20.10 -5.11
C PRO A 58 7.07 20.69 -6.49
N ARG A 59 5.80 20.59 -6.89
CA ARG A 59 5.32 21.19 -8.13
C ARG A 59 5.66 22.67 -8.03
N SER A 60 6.62 23.14 -8.84
CA SER A 60 6.85 24.58 -8.99
C SER A 60 5.50 25.20 -9.32
N GLU A 61 4.96 25.99 -8.41
CA GLU A 61 3.78 26.79 -8.70
C GLU A 61 4.21 27.70 -9.86
N ASP A 62 3.57 27.51 -11.02
CA ASP A 62 3.74 28.37 -12.17
C ASP A 62 3.53 29.81 -11.71
N SER A 63 4.62 30.57 -11.67
CA SER A 63 4.56 32.02 -11.54
C SER A 63 3.94 32.54 -12.83
N GLN A 64 2.67 32.94 -12.76
CA GLN A 64 2.05 33.86 -13.71
C GLN A 64 2.08 35.28 -13.15
#